data_AF-D3FTU8-F1
#
_entry.id   AF-D3FTU8-F1
#
_cell.length_a   1.000
_cell.length_b   1.000
_cell.length_c   1.000
_cell.angle_alpha   90.00
_cell.angle_beta   90.00
_cell.angle_gamma   90.00
#
_symmetry.space_group_name_H-M   'P 1'
#
loop_
_entity.id
_entity.type
_entity.pdbx_description
1 polymer ?
#
loop_
_entity_poly.entity_id
_entity_poly.type
_entity_poly.pdbx_seq_one_letter_code
_entity_poly.pdbx_strand_id
1 'polypeptide(L)'
;MQHRNQTETKAFVHESGNSDVDVTVNIDTSALAYAFACYLFADGRLDQNQYRTMVREMDRQFRRRGYKTSQEDHNAPLIRPWAF
;
A
#
# COMPACT_ATOMS: atom_id res chain seq x y z
N MET A 1 0.93 -42.51 -50.77
CA MET A 1 0.26 -41.20 -50.64
C MET A 1 0.43 -40.72 -49.21
N GLN A 2 1.23 -39.68 -48.99
CA GLN A 2 1.55 -39.16 -47.66
C GLN A 2 0.46 -38.20 -47.20
N HIS A 3 -0.28 -38.56 -46.15
CA HIS A 3 -1.11 -37.60 -45.43
C HIS A 3 -0.25 -36.83 -44.42
N ARG A 4 0.21 -35.65 -44.84
CA ARG A 4 0.39 -34.54 -43.89
C ARG A 4 -1.00 -34.02 -43.59
N ASN A 5 -1.38 -33.87 -42.31
CA ASN A 5 -2.12 -32.69 -41.87
C ASN A 5 -2.21 -32.58 -40.34
N GLN A 6 -1.55 -31.53 -39.87
CA GLN A 6 -1.95 -30.61 -38.80
C GLN A 6 -2.12 -31.20 -37.39
N THR A 7 -1.01 -31.18 -36.64
CA THR A 7 -1.06 -31.13 -35.18
C THR A 7 -1.65 -29.77 -34.79
N GLU A 8 -2.95 -29.72 -34.51
CA GLU A 8 -3.56 -28.58 -33.84
C GLU A 8 -2.94 -28.44 -32.44
N THR A 9 -1.96 -27.55 -32.28
CA THR A 9 -1.59 -27.03 -30.96
C THR A 9 -2.72 -26.11 -30.49
N LYS A 10 -3.80 -26.72 -29.99
CA LYS A 10 -4.80 -26.02 -29.18
C LYS A 10 -4.16 -25.69 -27.84
N ALA A 11 -3.57 -24.50 -27.74
CA ALA A 11 -3.24 -23.91 -26.45
C ALA A 11 -4.56 -23.56 -25.75
N PHE A 12 -5.06 -24.48 -24.93
CA PHE A 12 -6.13 -24.19 -23.98
C PHE A 12 -5.56 -23.32 -22.85
N VAL A 13 -5.46 -22.02 -23.10
CA VAL A 13 -5.36 -21.06 -21.99
C VAL A 13 -6.77 -20.89 -21.45
N HIS A 14 -7.27 -21.89 -20.73
CA HIS A 14 -8.63 -21.88 -20.17
C HIS A 14 -8.71 -20.99 -18.93
N GLU A 15 -7.60 -20.77 -18.22
CA GLU A 15 -7.56 -19.90 -17.03
C GLU A 15 -6.20 -19.21 -16.92
N SER A 16 -6.14 -17.90 -17.24
CA SER A 16 -5.08 -17.04 -16.69
C SER A 16 -5.64 -16.32 -15.45
N GLY A 17 -5.97 -17.11 -14.43
CA GLY A 17 -6.46 -16.62 -13.14
C GLY A 17 -5.33 -16.08 -12.25
N ASN A 18 -4.50 -15.18 -12.75
CA ASN A 18 -3.46 -14.52 -11.95
C ASN A 18 -3.02 -13.23 -12.65
N SER A 19 -3.61 -12.10 -12.27
CA SER A 19 -2.89 -10.84 -12.04
C SER A 19 -3.91 -9.75 -11.71
N ASP A 20 -4.76 -9.97 -10.71
CA ASP A 20 -5.36 -8.85 -10.00
C ASP A 20 -4.28 -8.35 -9.04
N VAL A 21 -3.47 -7.40 -9.52
CA VAL A 21 -2.33 -6.87 -8.79
C VAL A 21 -2.74 -5.52 -8.20
N ASP A 22 -3.19 -5.55 -6.95
CA ASP A 22 -3.46 -4.34 -6.19
C ASP A 22 -2.13 -3.67 -5.79
N VAL A 23 -1.72 -2.66 -6.54
CA VAL A 23 -0.55 -1.83 -6.21
C VAL A 23 -0.98 -0.71 -5.26
N THR A 24 -0.64 -0.85 -3.99
CA THR A 24 -0.79 0.24 -3.00
C THR A 24 0.53 0.99 -2.86
N VAL A 25 0.55 2.27 -3.22
CA VAL A 25 1.70 3.15 -2.99
C VAL A 25 1.43 4.00 -1.74
N ASN A 26 2.22 3.77 -0.70
CA ASN A 26 2.20 4.59 0.50
C ASN A 26 3.31 5.65 0.43
N ILE A 27 2.92 6.92 0.40
CA ILE A 27 3.85 8.05 0.42
C ILE A 27 3.94 8.58 1.85
N ASP A 28 5.11 8.43 2.47
CA ASP A 28 5.38 9.05 3.77
C ASP A 28 5.72 10.53 3.60
N THR A 29 4.89 11.39 4.17
CA THR A 29 5.07 12.85 4.18
C THR A 29 5.42 13.40 5.56
N SER A 30 5.70 12.52 6.53
CA SER A 30 6.00 12.91 7.92
C SER A 30 7.18 13.88 8.00
N ALA A 31 8.30 13.54 7.36
CA ALA A 31 9.49 14.38 7.31
C ALA A 31 9.23 15.76 6.71
N LEU A 32 8.43 15.83 5.63
CA LEU A 32 8.05 17.09 5.00
C LEU A 32 7.22 17.95 5.96
N ALA A 33 6.28 17.35 6.68
CA ALA A 33 5.44 18.06 7.64
C ALA A 33 6.25 18.64 8.81
N TYR A 34 7.25 17.90 9.32
CA TYR A 34 8.19 18.42 10.34
C TYR A 34 9.04 19.58 9.79
N ALA A 35 9.58 19.45 8.58
CA ALA A 35 10.35 20.52 7.95
C ALA A 35 9.51 21.79 7.79
N PHE A 36 8.24 21.64 7.42
CA PHE A 36 7.31 22.77 7.28
C PHE A 36 7.00 23.43 8.63
N ALA A 37 6.79 22.65 9.69
CA ALA A 37 6.62 23.19 11.04
C ALA A 37 7.84 24.00 11.50
N CYS A 38 9.05 23.50 11.22
CA CYS A 38 10.30 24.21 11.52
C CYS A 38 10.43 25.50 10.72
N TYR A 39 10.11 25.46 9.42
CA TYR A 39 10.11 26.65 8.57
C TYR A 39 9.16 27.73 9.10
N LEU A 40 7.93 27.37 9.45
CA LEU A 40 6.94 28.32 9.97
C LEU A 40 7.34 28.94 11.31
N PHE A 41 8.04 28.18 12.17
CA PHE A 41 8.60 28.70 13.41
C PHE A 41 9.77 29.65 13.16
N ALA A 42 10.68 29.29 12.24
CA ALA A 42 11.82 30.14 11.86
C ALA A 42 11.39 31.45 11.18
N ASP A 43 10.33 31.42 10.37
CA ASP A 43 9.71 32.59 9.73
C ASP A 43 8.94 33.49 10.72
N GLY A 44 8.77 33.05 11.97
CA GLY A 44 8.05 33.80 13.02
C GLY A 44 6.52 33.76 12.88
N ARG A 45 5.98 32.91 11.99
CA ARG A 45 4.54 32.71 11.83
C ARG A 45 3.91 31.87 12.93
N LEU A 46 4.73 31.11 13.65
CA LEU A 46 4.34 30.36 14.84
C LEU A 46 5.15 30.84 16.03
N ASP A 47 4.49 31.03 17.17
CA ASP A 47 5.18 31.15 18.44
C ASP A 47 5.62 29.77 18.97
N GLN A 48 6.43 29.75 20.02
CA GLN A 48 6.99 28.52 20.57
C GLN A 48 5.93 27.55 21.10
N ASN A 49 4.82 28.06 21.67
CA ASN A 49 3.73 27.22 22.17
C ASN A 49 2.91 26.62 21.03
N GLN A 50 2.67 27.40 19.97
CA GLN A 50 1.99 26.96 18.76
C GLN A 50 2.81 25.90 18.03
N TYR A 51 4.12 26.11 17.87
CA TYR A 51 5.02 25.13 17.28
C TYR A 51 5.02 23.80 18.06
N ARG A 52 5.17 23.86 19.39
CA ARG A 52 5.13 22.65 20.25
C ARG A 52 3.78 21.92 20.15
N THR A 53 2.69 22.68 20.08
CA THR A 53 1.34 22.11 19.92
C THR A 53 1.20 21.43 18.56
N MET A 54 1.67 22.07 17.49
CA MET A 54 1.65 21.52 16.14
C MET A 54 2.41 20.19 16.08
N VAL A 55 3.66 20.15 16.57
CA VAL A 55 4.48 18.93 16.61
C VAL A 55 3.77 17.81 17.39
N ARG A 56 3.23 18.12 18.57
CA ARG A 56 2.53 17.13 19.41
C ARG A 56 1.30 16.53 18.72
N GLU A 57 0.46 17.37 18.12
CA GLU A 57 -0.72 16.86 17.41
C GLU A 57 -0.32 16.11 16.14
N MET A 58 0.77 16.51 15.46
CA MET A 58 1.29 15.80 14.30
C MET A 58 1.77 14.39 14.65
N ASP A 59 2.55 14.25 15.72
CA ASP A 59 2.95 12.96 16.30
C ASP A 59 1.73 12.08 16.63
N ARG A 60 0.70 12.69 17.22
CA ARG A 60 -0.55 12.00 17.55
C ARG A 60 -1.26 11.50 16.29
N GLN A 61 -1.32 12.29 15.23
CA GLN A 61 -1.96 11.92 13.97
C GLN A 61 -1.18 10.81 13.24
N PHE A 62 0.15 10.88 13.21
CA PHE A 62 0.97 9.85 12.59
C PHE A 62 0.90 8.52 13.34
N ARG A 63 0.86 8.53 14.68
CA ARG A 63 0.64 7.33 15.49
C ARG A 63 -0.76 6.72 15.28
N ARG A 64 -1.79 7.57 15.15
CA ARG A 64 -3.18 7.13 14.93
C ARG A 64 -3.44 6.56 13.56
N ARG A 65 -2.75 7.06 12.53
CA ARG A 65 -2.87 6.53 11.17
C ARG A 65 -2.44 5.09 11.05
N GLY A 66 -1.79 4.53 12.07
CA GLY A 66 -1.42 3.13 12.09
C GLY A 66 -0.59 2.83 10.85
N TYR A 67 0.66 3.27 10.85
CA TYR A 67 1.70 2.55 10.11
C TYR A 67 1.82 1.15 10.75
N LYS A 68 0.77 0.34 10.63
CA LYS A 68 0.89 -1.10 10.70
C LYS A 68 1.59 -1.44 9.41
N THR A 69 2.85 -1.83 9.51
CA THR A 69 3.46 -2.69 8.51
C THR A 69 2.40 -3.74 8.14
N SER A 70 1.98 -3.79 6.88
CA SER A 70 1.05 -4.81 6.40
C SER A 70 1.77 -6.15 6.52
N GLN A 71 1.74 -6.73 7.71
CA GLN A 71 2.42 -7.95 8.04
C GLN A 71 1.51 -8.84 8.88
N GLU A 72 0.20 -8.80 8.62
CA GLU A 72 -0.77 -9.77 9.10
C GLU A 72 -1.90 -9.79 8.05
N ASP A 73 -2.53 -10.94 7.84
CA ASP A 73 -3.60 -11.23 6.86
C ASP A 73 -3.18 -11.80 5.49
N HIS A 74 -2.09 -12.58 5.41
CA HIS A 74 -1.88 -13.50 4.27
C HIS A 74 -2.03 -14.99 4.64
N ASN A 75 -2.42 -15.31 5.88
CA ASN A 75 -2.47 -16.70 6.35
C ASN A 75 -3.79 -17.13 7.01
N ALA A 76 -4.89 -16.43 6.72
CA ALA A 76 -6.21 -16.97 7.04
C ALA A 76 -6.52 -18.08 6.02
N PRO A 77 -6.68 -19.36 6.43
CA PRO A 77 -7.06 -20.40 5.51
C PRO A 77 -8.47 -20.08 4.99
N LEU A 78 -8.58 -19.78 3.71
CA LEU A 78 -9.86 -19.65 3.03
C LEU A 78 -10.47 -21.05 2.95
N ILE A 79 -11.25 -21.44 3.96
CA ILE A 79 -12.12 -22.61 3.87
C ILE A 79 -13.20 -22.27 2.83
N ARG A 80 -12.97 -22.68 1.59
CA ARG A 80 -13.90 -22.46 0.48
C ARG A 80 -14.92 -23.60 0.44
N PRO A 81 -16.24 -23.32 0.49
CA PRO A 81 -17.29 -24.33 0.69
C PRO A 81 -17.54 -25.25 -0.51
N TRP A 82 -16.78 -25.12 -1.60
CA TRP A 82 -16.91 -25.94 -2.80
C TRP A 82 -15.79 -26.99 -2.95
N ALA A 83 -14.85 -27.06 -2.01
CA ALA A 83 -13.83 -28.11 -1.97
C ALA A 83 -14.36 -29.33 -1.20
N PHE A 84 -15.25 -30.09 -1.85
CA PHE A 84 -15.57 -31.49 -1.55
C PHE A 84 -15.78 -32.25 -2.86
#